data_AF-F4HID5-F1
#
_entry.id   AF-F4HID5-F1
#
_cell.length_a   1.000
_cell.length_b   1.000
_cell.length_c   1.000
_cell.angle_alpha   90.00
_cell.angle_beta   90.00
_cell.angle_gamma   90.00
#
_symmetry.space_group_name_H-M   'P 1'
#
loop_
_entity.id
_entity.type
_entity.pdbx_description
1 polymer ?
#
loop_
_entity_poly.entity_id
_entity_poly.type
_entity_poly.pdbx_seq_one_letter_code
_entity_poly.pdbx_strand_id
1 'polypeptide(L)'
;MDSRVRSLKRLVAKNGLPPNVNVEKRPVRRWGVNVALLIIGILMVFYGYQNLYSYEYYKTWREEFTILPKDTQSWSWHFGKESILEISAVVHGGNGDIIIYIVDENGRRVKDFGKLVSPIRIRFLVPGSGNYTVYFDNTFSMLVPKKVYATASLYTKEFQFWALEWILAGVALIIGSFLNVVFGNTRALILRIGEDTYEFEPWWGSLKIRVNGVEVKERVDKEATFRVGPNDEYILNIKRKFSVIWTWKWEFVLDGKKIGEVP
;
A
#
# COMPACT_ATOMS: atom_id res chain seq x y z
N MET A 1 17.32 -62.56 39.27
CA MET A 1 16.74 -61.91 38.09
C MET A 1 15.25 -62.19 38.12
N ASP A 2 14.43 -61.23 38.55
CA ASP A 2 13.06 -61.12 38.07
C ASP A 2 12.41 -59.77 38.43
N SER A 3 11.72 -59.20 37.45
CA SER A 3 10.73 -58.11 37.53
C SER A 3 11.14 -56.70 38.04
N ARG A 4 11.95 -55.96 37.25
CA ARG A 4 11.85 -54.48 37.19
C ARG A 4 11.04 -54.04 35.96
N VAL A 5 9.81 -54.52 35.82
CA VAL A 5 8.91 -53.99 34.79
C VAL A 5 8.38 -52.64 35.28
N ARG A 6 8.95 -51.54 34.78
CA ARG A 6 8.48 -50.18 35.07
C ARG A 6 7.08 -50.00 34.46
N SER A 7 6.08 -49.81 35.32
CA SER A 7 4.71 -49.51 34.89
C SER A 7 4.65 -48.31 33.93
N LEU A 8 4.06 -48.51 32.75
CA LEU A 8 3.79 -47.46 31.75
C LEU A 8 2.95 -46.31 32.32
N LYS A 9 2.09 -46.56 33.32
CA LYS A 9 1.35 -45.50 34.03
C LYS A 9 2.28 -44.52 34.76
N ARG A 10 3.46 -44.98 35.20
CA ARG A 10 4.49 -44.13 35.84
C ARG A 10 5.29 -43.28 34.85
N LEU A 11 5.29 -43.65 33.57
CA LEU A 11 5.84 -42.86 32.45
C LEU A 11 4.82 -41.89 31.85
N VAL A 12 3.52 -42.15 32.04
CA VAL A 12 2.39 -41.33 31.54
C VAL A 12 1.86 -40.34 32.59
N ALA A 13 2.20 -40.50 33.87
CA ALA A 13 1.91 -39.49 34.89
C ALA A 13 2.65 -38.18 34.53
N LYS A 14 1.97 -37.30 33.79
CA LYS A 14 2.38 -35.91 33.55
C LYS A 14 2.82 -35.34 34.89
N ASN A 15 4.13 -35.14 35.04
CA ASN A 15 4.82 -34.69 36.25
C ASN A 15 3.94 -33.84 37.18
N GLY A 16 3.38 -34.45 38.23
CA GLY A 16 2.85 -33.75 39.40
C GLY A 16 1.55 -32.95 39.25
N LEU A 17 0.78 -33.10 38.17
CA LEU A 17 -0.57 -32.52 38.06
C LEU A 17 -1.62 -33.39 38.78
N PRO A 18 -2.69 -32.80 39.35
CA PRO A 18 -3.81 -33.57 39.90
C PRO A 18 -4.46 -34.46 38.81
N PRO A 19 -5.01 -35.63 39.19
CA PRO A 19 -5.49 -36.65 38.24
C PRO A 19 -6.64 -36.19 37.32
N ASN A 20 -7.33 -35.13 37.71
CA ASN A 20 -8.49 -34.50 37.08
C ASN A 20 -8.13 -33.25 36.27
N VAL A 21 -6.84 -32.93 36.11
CA VAL A 21 -6.35 -31.76 35.38
C VAL A 21 -5.68 -32.18 34.08
N ASN A 22 -6.16 -31.63 32.95
CA ASN A 22 -5.51 -31.78 31.66
C ASN A 22 -5.17 -30.42 31.04
N VAL A 23 -4.01 -30.35 30.41
CA VAL A 23 -3.49 -29.14 29.75
C VAL A 23 -3.13 -29.48 28.31
N GLU A 24 -3.66 -28.68 27.40
CA GLU A 24 -3.45 -28.76 25.96
C GLU A 24 -3.10 -27.37 25.40
N LYS A 25 -2.44 -27.34 24.23
CA LYS A 25 -2.19 -26.10 23.49
C LYS A 25 -2.80 -26.19 22.10
N ARG A 26 -3.72 -25.28 21.77
CA ARG A 26 -4.46 -25.29 20.48
C ARG A 26 -4.06 -24.09 19.61
N PRO A 27 -3.74 -24.29 18.31
CA PRO A 27 -3.44 -23.18 17.41
C PRO A 27 -4.71 -22.37 17.07
N VAL A 28 -4.58 -21.05 17.02
CA VAL A 28 -5.64 -20.14 16.57
C VAL A 28 -5.32 -19.60 15.18
N ARG A 29 -6.28 -19.71 14.26
CA ARG A 29 -6.11 -19.39 12.83
C ARG A 29 -6.66 -18.00 12.51
N ARG A 30 -5.81 -17.06 12.08
CA ARG A 30 -6.17 -15.66 11.79
C ARG A 30 -6.10 -15.29 10.30
N TRP A 31 -6.76 -16.09 9.45
CA TRP A 31 -6.58 -16.03 8.00
C TRP A 31 -7.12 -14.74 7.33
N GLY A 32 -8.27 -14.23 7.76
CA GLY A 32 -8.88 -13.04 7.14
C GLY A 32 -8.03 -11.77 7.28
N VAL A 33 -7.28 -11.66 8.38
CA VAL A 33 -6.39 -10.53 8.66
C VAL A 33 -5.22 -10.51 7.67
N ASN A 34 -4.69 -11.69 7.34
CA ASN A 34 -3.61 -11.82 6.38
C ASN A 34 -4.04 -11.42 4.97
N VAL A 35 -5.26 -11.79 4.58
CA VAL A 35 -5.81 -11.52 3.24
C VAL A 35 -6.03 -10.02 3.04
N ALA A 36 -6.57 -9.33 4.05
CA ALA A 36 -6.79 -7.89 3.97
C ALA A 36 -5.47 -7.11 3.81
N LEU A 37 -4.45 -7.46 4.61
CA LEU A 37 -3.17 -6.76 4.60
C LEU A 37 -2.41 -6.98 3.27
N LEU A 38 -2.59 -8.16 2.67
CA LEU A 38 -2.07 -8.48 1.34
C LEU A 38 -2.68 -7.59 0.25
N ILE A 39 -4.00 -7.43 0.24
CA ILE A 39 -4.72 -6.60 -0.75
C ILE A 39 -4.23 -5.15 -0.69
N ILE A 40 -4.03 -4.66 0.52
CA ILE A 40 -3.52 -3.31 0.78
C ILE A 40 -2.09 -3.16 0.23
N GLY A 41 -1.24 -4.17 0.42
CA GLY A 41 0.09 -4.23 -0.17
C GLY A 41 0.10 -4.09 -1.69
N ILE A 42 -0.84 -4.78 -2.33
CA ILE A 42 -1.00 -4.83 -3.78
C ILE A 42 -1.46 -3.47 -4.33
N LEU A 43 -2.41 -2.83 -3.68
CA LEU A 43 -2.89 -1.51 -4.11
C LEU A 43 -1.78 -0.44 -4.08
N MET A 44 -0.86 -0.53 -3.12
CA MET A 44 0.26 0.42 -3.03
C MET A 44 1.29 0.23 -4.14
N VAL A 45 1.51 -1.01 -4.57
CA VAL A 45 2.31 -1.27 -5.78
C VAL A 45 1.66 -0.62 -7.00
N PHE A 46 0.34 -0.77 -7.16
CA PHE A 46 -0.38 -0.18 -8.29
C PHE A 46 -0.35 1.35 -8.27
N TYR A 47 -0.43 1.94 -7.08
CA TYR A 47 -0.31 3.37 -6.92
C TYR A 47 1.08 3.90 -7.30
N GLY A 48 2.15 3.22 -6.87
CA GLY A 48 3.52 3.54 -7.29
C GLY A 48 3.72 3.43 -8.79
N TYR A 49 3.14 2.39 -9.39
CA TYR A 49 3.17 2.14 -10.82
C TYR A 49 2.50 3.25 -11.64
N GLN A 50 1.35 3.78 -11.19
CA GLN A 50 0.68 4.85 -11.92
C GLN A 50 1.49 6.16 -11.98
N ASN A 51 2.46 6.34 -11.08
CA ASN A 51 3.28 7.54 -10.97
C ASN A 51 4.70 7.35 -11.53
N LEU A 52 4.94 6.31 -12.34
CA LEU A 52 6.23 6.02 -13.00
C LEU A 52 6.73 7.13 -13.92
N TYR A 53 5.82 8.01 -14.32
CA TYR A 53 6.09 9.01 -15.32
C TYR A 53 5.51 10.33 -14.90
N SER A 54 6.38 11.32 -14.73
CA SER A 54 6.01 12.72 -14.60
C SER A 54 6.23 13.41 -15.93
N TYR A 55 5.42 14.45 -16.17
CA TYR A 55 5.74 15.42 -17.21
C TYR A 55 6.57 16.50 -16.58
N GLU A 56 7.88 16.47 -16.82
CA GLU A 56 8.80 17.48 -16.31
C GLU A 56 8.94 18.61 -17.32
N TYR A 57 9.05 19.82 -16.78
CA TYR A 57 9.28 20.99 -17.59
C TYR A 57 10.67 20.91 -18.24
N TYR A 58 10.72 20.95 -19.57
CA TYR A 58 11.98 20.93 -20.30
C TYR A 58 12.44 22.32 -20.70
N LYS A 59 11.63 23.03 -21.52
CA LYS A 59 12.01 24.32 -22.09
C LYS A 59 10.80 25.15 -22.49
N THR A 60 10.97 26.47 -22.48
CA THR A 60 10.00 27.43 -23.00
C THR A 60 10.62 28.29 -24.09
N TRP A 61 9.83 28.58 -25.11
CA TRP A 61 10.12 29.59 -26.14
C TRP A 61 9.08 30.69 -26.05
N ARG A 62 9.52 31.93 -26.17
CA ARG A 62 8.67 33.11 -26.18
C ARG A 62 9.06 33.96 -27.36
N GLU A 63 8.13 34.23 -28.25
CA GLU A 63 8.37 35.18 -29.32
C GLU A 63 7.12 36.03 -29.55
N GLU A 64 7.40 37.18 -30.16
CA GLU A 64 6.44 38.13 -30.66
C GLU A 64 6.69 38.27 -32.15
N PHE A 65 5.65 38.04 -32.96
CA PHE A 65 5.77 38.12 -34.41
C PHE A 65 4.48 38.66 -35.02
N THR A 66 4.60 39.15 -36.25
CA THR A 66 3.46 39.64 -37.03
C THR A 66 3.26 38.74 -38.24
N ILE A 67 2.06 38.21 -38.39
CA ILE A 67 1.65 37.39 -39.53
C ILE A 67 0.82 38.23 -40.47
N LEU A 68 1.28 38.37 -41.71
CA LEU A 68 0.56 39.13 -42.72
C LEU A 68 -0.75 38.42 -43.14
N PRO A 69 -1.70 39.12 -43.77
CA PRO A 69 -2.83 38.47 -44.42
C PRO A 69 -2.33 37.48 -45.47
N LYS A 70 -3.03 36.35 -45.64
CA LYS A 70 -2.64 35.31 -46.62
C LYS A 70 -1.35 34.56 -46.28
N ASP A 71 -0.85 34.70 -45.05
CA ASP A 71 0.42 34.11 -44.62
C ASP A 71 0.29 33.24 -43.35
N THR A 72 1.35 32.47 -43.07
CA THR A 72 1.46 31.58 -41.91
C THR A 72 2.84 31.70 -41.25
N GLN A 73 2.89 31.70 -39.92
CA GLN A 73 4.14 31.54 -39.17
C GLN A 73 4.22 30.12 -38.60
N SER A 74 5.39 29.49 -38.71
CA SER A 74 5.60 28.14 -38.21
C SER A 74 6.66 28.07 -37.12
N TRP A 75 6.43 27.18 -36.15
CA TRP A 75 7.42 26.77 -35.17
C TRP A 75 7.62 25.27 -35.23
N SER A 76 8.86 24.82 -35.44
CA SER A 76 9.22 23.41 -35.56
C SER A 76 10.12 22.98 -34.42
N TRP A 77 9.81 21.83 -33.81
CA TRP A 77 10.68 21.21 -32.83
C TRP A 77 10.72 19.70 -33.01
N HIS A 78 11.80 19.12 -32.51
CA HIS A 78 11.89 17.68 -32.33
C HIS A 78 11.30 17.31 -30.97
N PHE A 79 10.35 16.38 -30.96
CA PHE A 79 9.68 15.93 -29.74
C PHE A 79 10.03 14.47 -29.43
N GLY A 80 10.28 14.19 -28.15
CA GLY A 80 10.29 12.83 -27.63
C GLY A 80 8.88 12.22 -27.65
N LYS A 81 8.81 10.89 -27.62
CA LYS A 81 7.53 10.17 -27.53
C LYS A 81 6.79 10.61 -26.27
N GLU A 82 5.48 10.82 -26.41
CA GLU A 82 4.57 11.21 -25.32
C GLU A 82 4.85 12.58 -24.68
N SER A 83 5.75 13.41 -25.21
CA SER A 83 5.92 14.77 -24.70
C SER A 83 4.67 15.63 -24.87
N ILE A 84 4.52 16.65 -24.01
CA ILE A 84 3.40 17.58 -24.04
C ILE A 84 3.90 18.95 -24.47
N LEU A 85 3.25 19.51 -25.48
CA LEU A 85 3.42 20.90 -25.89
C LEU A 85 2.23 21.72 -25.38
N GLU A 86 2.49 22.74 -24.56
CA GLU A 86 1.52 23.76 -24.22
C GLU A 86 1.85 25.06 -24.94
N ILE A 87 0.87 25.67 -25.61
CA ILE A 87 1.02 26.98 -26.23
C ILE A 87 -0.01 27.91 -25.62
N SER A 88 0.48 29.03 -25.10
CA SER A 88 -0.33 30.16 -24.68
C SER A 88 -0.05 31.33 -25.61
N ALA A 89 -1.08 31.93 -26.19
CA ALA A 89 -0.91 33.03 -27.13
C ALA A 89 -1.92 34.15 -26.93
N VAL A 90 -1.46 35.39 -27.10
CA VAL A 90 -2.30 36.59 -27.20
C VAL A 90 -2.19 37.12 -28.61
N VAL A 91 -3.32 37.40 -29.24
CA VAL A 91 -3.39 37.84 -30.64
C VAL A 91 -4.03 39.21 -30.70
N HIS A 92 -3.32 40.17 -31.28
CA HIS A 92 -3.81 41.51 -31.56
C HIS A 92 -3.96 41.72 -33.06
N GLY A 93 -4.96 42.52 -33.45
CA GLY A 93 -5.29 42.79 -34.86
C GLY A 93 -6.46 41.96 -35.38
N GLY A 94 -7.32 42.61 -36.17
CA GLY A 94 -8.59 42.05 -36.64
C GLY A 94 -9.51 41.74 -35.47
N ASN A 95 -10.10 40.53 -35.47
CA ASN A 95 -10.96 40.04 -34.38
C ASN A 95 -10.19 39.33 -33.26
N GLY A 96 -8.85 39.45 -33.21
CA GLY A 96 -8.03 38.71 -32.24
C GLY A 96 -8.06 37.19 -32.43
N ASP A 97 -8.44 36.73 -33.62
CA ASP A 97 -8.56 35.32 -33.99
C ASP A 97 -7.31 34.79 -34.70
N ILE A 98 -7.05 33.48 -34.70
CA ILE A 98 -6.01 32.86 -35.53
C ILE A 98 -6.29 31.37 -35.70
N ILE A 99 -5.91 30.76 -36.82
CA ILE A 99 -5.99 29.31 -36.97
C ILE A 99 -4.72 28.68 -36.42
N ILE A 100 -4.83 27.63 -35.60
CA ILE A 100 -3.67 26.87 -35.11
C ILE A 100 -3.83 25.39 -35.44
N TYR A 101 -2.83 24.82 -36.10
CA TYR A 101 -2.76 23.38 -36.37
C TYR A 101 -1.32 22.86 -36.27
N ILE A 102 -1.19 21.54 -36.13
CA ILE A 102 0.08 20.83 -35.97
C ILE A 102 0.22 19.80 -37.06
N VAL A 103 1.41 19.75 -37.66
CA VAL A 103 1.79 18.85 -38.73
C VAL A 103 2.96 17.99 -38.27
N ASP A 104 2.96 16.70 -38.63
CA ASP A 104 4.10 15.80 -38.40
C ASP A 104 5.19 15.97 -39.48
N GLU A 105 6.28 15.24 -39.34
CA GLU A 105 7.41 15.24 -40.28
C GLU A 105 7.06 14.77 -41.70
N ASN A 106 5.93 14.07 -41.88
CA ASN A 106 5.42 13.62 -43.18
C ASN A 106 4.47 14.63 -43.82
N GLY A 107 4.30 15.81 -43.22
CA GLY A 107 3.37 16.82 -43.71
C GLY A 107 1.89 16.51 -43.39
N ARG A 108 1.60 15.50 -42.57
CA ARG A 108 0.22 15.16 -42.19
C ARG A 108 -0.24 16.03 -41.03
N ARG A 109 -1.42 16.62 -41.16
CA ARG A 109 -2.04 17.36 -40.05
C ARG A 109 -2.48 16.38 -38.97
N VAL A 110 -1.74 16.34 -37.87
CA VAL A 110 -1.99 15.44 -36.73
C VAL A 110 -2.97 16.02 -35.72
N LYS A 111 -3.04 17.36 -35.65
CA LYS A 111 -4.00 18.05 -34.80
C LYS A 111 -4.42 19.36 -35.44
N ASP A 112 -5.72 19.59 -35.49
CA ASP A 112 -6.30 20.85 -35.91
C ASP A 112 -7.07 21.43 -34.72
N PHE A 113 -6.70 22.62 -34.26
CA PHE A 113 -7.45 23.34 -33.24
C PHE A 113 -8.46 24.32 -33.86
N GLY A 114 -8.42 24.47 -35.19
CA GLY A 114 -9.26 25.39 -35.92
C GLY A 114 -8.94 26.84 -35.60
N LYS A 115 -9.95 27.68 -35.80
CA LYS A 115 -9.89 29.12 -35.57
C LYS A 115 -10.18 29.45 -34.11
N LEU A 116 -9.20 29.99 -33.40
CA LEU A 116 -9.24 30.32 -31.98
C LEU A 116 -9.24 31.83 -31.78
N VAL A 117 -9.83 32.32 -30.69
CA VAL A 117 -9.89 33.75 -30.33
C VAL A 117 -9.07 33.98 -29.07
N SER A 118 -8.34 35.09 -29.01
CA SER A 118 -7.50 35.47 -27.86
C SER A 118 -8.31 35.67 -26.57
N PRO A 119 -7.78 35.27 -25.39
CA PRO A 119 -6.52 34.55 -25.14
C PRO A 119 -6.60 33.06 -25.49
N ILE A 120 -5.54 32.54 -26.09
CA ILE A 120 -5.47 31.16 -26.58
C ILE A 120 -4.61 30.33 -25.63
N ARG A 121 -5.12 29.15 -25.23
CA ARG A 121 -4.33 28.12 -24.56
C ARG A 121 -4.64 26.77 -25.17
N ILE A 122 -3.63 26.12 -25.74
CA ILE A 122 -3.75 24.79 -26.32
C ILE A 122 -2.73 23.84 -25.67
N ARG A 123 -3.13 22.57 -25.57
CA ARG A 123 -2.29 21.49 -25.06
C ARG A 123 -2.33 20.34 -26.06
N PHE A 124 -1.16 19.88 -26.46
CA PHE A 124 -0.98 18.80 -27.42
C PHE A 124 -0.10 17.72 -26.82
N LEU A 125 -0.61 16.48 -26.79
CA LEU A 125 0.17 15.29 -26.45
C LEU A 125 0.72 14.69 -27.75
N VAL A 126 2.04 14.59 -27.84
CA VAL A 126 2.74 14.13 -29.04
C VAL A 126 2.50 12.61 -29.22
N PRO A 127 1.96 12.16 -30.37
CA PRO A 127 1.59 10.76 -30.58
C PRO A 127 2.80 9.83 -30.76
N GLY A 128 3.92 10.35 -31.28
CA GLY A 128 5.16 9.60 -31.48
C GLY A 128 6.37 10.53 -31.55
N SER A 129 7.57 10.01 -31.28
CA SER A 129 8.79 10.81 -31.43
C SER A 129 8.96 11.26 -32.87
N GLY A 130 9.39 12.50 -33.10
CA GLY A 130 9.58 13.03 -34.44
C GLY A 130 9.57 14.56 -34.47
N ASN A 131 9.71 15.11 -35.67
CA ASN A 131 9.59 16.55 -35.85
C ASN A 131 8.12 16.93 -36.02
N TYR A 132 7.69 17.94 -35.27
CA TYR A 132 6.36 18.52 -35.41
C TYR A 132 6.46 20.02 -35.61
N THR A 133 5.60 20.52 -36.47
CA THR A 133 5.52 21.94 -36.79
C THR A 133 4.14 22.45 -36.41
N VAL A 134 4.11 23.45 -35.54
CA VAL A 134 2.92 24.23 -35.22
C VAL A 134 2.82 25.39 -36.19
N TYR A 135 1.66 25.56 -36.81
CA TYR A 135 1.37 26.69 -37.68
C TYR A 135 0.39 27.64 -37.01
N PHE A 136 0.74 28.92 -37.06
CA PHE A 136 -0.13 30.05 -36.77
C PHE A 136 -0.56 30.64 -38.10
N ASP A 137 -1.82 30.45 -38.46
CA ASP A 137 -2.33 30.66 -39.81
C ASP A 137 -3.28 31.87 -39.87
N ASN A 138 -2.91 32.85 -40.69
CA ASN A 138 -3.69 34.05 -41.00
C ASN A 138 -4.15 34.09 -42.47
N THR A 139 -4.18 32.95 -43.16
CA THR A 139 -4.56 32.85 -44.58
C THR A 139 -6.02 33.20 -44.84
N PHE A 140 -6.88 33.09 -43.82
CA PHE A 140 -8.28 33.47 -43.92
C PHE A 140 -8.48 35.00 -43.94
N SER A 141 -7.55 35.79 -43.40
CA SER A 141 -7.67 37.26 -43.41
C SER A 141 -7.31 37.82 -44.78
N MET A 142 -8.07 38.81 -45.23
CA MET A 142 -7.80 39.50 -46.51
C MET A 142 -6.87 40.69 -46.36
N LEU A 143 -7.01 41.49 -45.29
CA LEU A 143 -6.35 42.80 -45.19
C LEU A 143 -5.62 43.03 -43.86
N VAL A 144 -6.02 42.36 -42.78
CA VAL A 144 -5.56 42.71 -41.44
C VAL A 144 -4.44 41.75 -40.99
N PRO A 145 -3.22 42.25 -40.72
CA PRO A 145 -2.15 41.45 -40.13
C PRO A 145 -2.46 41.15 -38.66
N LYS A 146 -1.83 40.10 -38.14
CA LYS A 146 -2.00 39.64 -36.76
C LYS A 146 -0.69 39.68 -36.02
N LYS A 147 -0.67 40.39 -34.91
CA LYS A 147 0.46 40.40 -33.99
C LYS A 147 0.23 39.39 -32.90
N VAL A 148 1.10 38.38 -32.83
CA VAL A 148 0.96 37.24 -31.93
C VAL A 148 2.09 37.28 -30.91
N TYR A 149 1.72 37.21 -29.63
CA TYR A 149 2.62 36.99 -28.51
C TYR A 149 2.41 35.56 -28.05
N ALA A 150 3.31 34.66 -28.42
CA ALA A 150 3.17 33.24 -28.12
C ALA A 150 4.25 32.75 -27.15
N THR A 151 3.83 31.87 -26.25
CA THR A 151 4.70 31.11 -25.34
C THR A 151 4.45 29.64 -25.57
N ALA A 152 5.45 28.90 -26.00
CA ALA A 152 5.43 27.46 -26.12
C ALA A 152 6.24 26.84 -24.97
N SER A 153 5.64 25.97 -24.17
CA SER A 153 6.30 25.22 -23.11
C SER A 153 6.25 23.73 -23.44
N LEU A 154 7.41 23.09 -23.46
CA LEU A 154 7.55 21.65 -23.67
C LEU A 154 7.76 20.96 -22.33
N TYR A 155 6.96 19.93 -22.10
CA TYR A 155 7.11 18.99 -21.00
C TYR A 155 7.50 17.63 -21.56
N THR A 156 8.59 17.07 -21.06
CA THR A 156 9.05 15.74 -21.42
C THR A 156 8.52 14.74 -20.42
N LYS A 157 8.12 13.56 -20.93
CA LYS A 157 7.79 12.45 -20.06
C LYS A 157 9.09 11.89 -19.53
N GLU A 158 9.40 12.19 -18.27
CA GLU A 158 10.58 11.63 -17.63
C GLU A 158 10.20 10.37 -16.89
N PHE A 159 11.01 9.34 -17.10
CA PHE A 159 10.93 8.13 -16.30
C PHE A 159 11.46 8.47 -14.92
N GLN A 160 10.56 8.57 -13.95
CA GLN A 160 10.95 8.74 -12.57
C GLN A 160 11.46 7.38 -12.07
N PHE A 161 12.78 7.19 -12.15
CA PHE A 161 13.48 5.98 -11.71
C PHE A 161 13.22 5.65 -10.21
N TRP A 162 12.64 6.60 -9.45
CA TRP A 162 12.25 6.48 -8.03
C TRP A 162 10.78 6.07 -7.79
N ALA A 163 9.95 5.95 -8.83
CA ALA A 163 8.70 5.17 -8.76
C ALA A 163 8.95 3.69 -8.36
N LEU A 164 10.21 3.26 -8.50
CA LEU A 164 10.74 1.98 -8.03
C LEU A 164 10.69 1.83 -6.49
N GLU A 165 10.71 2.90 -5.72
CA GLU A 165 10.57 2.84 -4.26
C GLU A 165 9.14 2.58 -3.81
N TRP A 166 8.15 3.11 -4.52
CA TRP A 166 6.73 2.94 -4.21
C TRP A 166 6.27 1.50 -4.33
N ILE A 167 6.96 0.79 -5.20
CA ILE A 167 6.81 -0.61 -5.45
C ILE A 167 7.59 -1.42 -4.40
N LEU A 168 8.78 -0.99 -3.98
CA LEU A 168 9.52 -1.59 -2.85
C LEU A 168 8.81 -1.38 -1.49
N ALA A 169 7.97 -0.37 -1.37
CA ALA A 169 7.11 -0.12 -0.21
C ALA A 169 5.86 -1.02 -0.21
N GLY A 170 5.28 -1.24 -1.39
CA GLY A 170 4.42 -2.38 -1.69
C GLY A 170 4.94 -3.69 -1.09
N VAL A 171 6.23 -3.91 -1.29
CA VAL A 171 6.97 -5.09 -0.86
C VAL A 171 7.16 -5.13 0.67
N ALA A 172 7.34 -4.00 1.34
CA ALA A 172 7.35 -3.95 2.80
C ALA A 172 5.97 -4.23 3.44
N LEU A 173 4.87 -3.75 2.84
CA LEU A 173 3.50 -3.96 3.35
C LEU A 173 3.20 -5.44 3.50
N ILE A 174 3.66 -6.18 2.52
CA ILE A 174 3.42 -7.60 2.44
C ILE A 174 4.35 -8.31 3.43
N ILE A 175 5.63 -7.91 3.52
CA ILE A 175 6.58 -8.48 4.49
C ILE A 175 6.10 -8.26 5.95
N GLY A 176 5.48 -7.11 6.24
CA GLY A 176 4.87 -6.79 7.54
C GLY A 176 3.51 -7.45 7.79
N SER A 177 2.62 -7.54 6.78
CA SER A 177 1.37 -8.34 6.85
C SER A 177 1.64 -9.76 7.31
N PHE A 178 2.75 -10.26 6.79
CA PHE A 178 3.14 -11.63 6.77
C PHE A 178 3.93 -12.01 8.01
N LEU A 179 4.89 -11.16 8.40
CA LEU A 179 5.42 -11.29 9.73
C LEU A 179 4.31 -11.20 10.74
N ASN A 180 3.20 -10.46 10.58
CA ASN A 180 2.06 -10.25 11.51
C ASN A 180 1.09 -11.39 11.74
N VAL A 181 1.17 -12.41 10.91
CA VAL A 181 0.74 -13.71 11.42
C VAL A 181 1.72 -14.21 12.49
N VAL A 182 2.84 -13.51 12.71
CA VAL A 182 3.83 -13.42 13.82
C VAL A 182 3.59 -14.59 14.73
N PHE A 183 4.34 -15.67 14.54
CA PHE A 183 4.15 -16.84 15.37
C PHE A 183 2.71 -17.37 15.30
N GLY A 184 2.15 -17.55 14.10
CA GLY A 184 0.81 -18.10 13.77
C GLY A 184 0.58 -19.53 14.24
N ASN A 185 1.44 -19.99 15.14
CA ASN A 185 1.16 -20.89 16.23
C ASN A 185 0.82 -20.08 17.51
N THR A 186 -0.08 -19.08 17.41
CA THR A 186 -0.62 -18.43 18.59
C THR A 186 -1.46 -19.50 19.26
N ARG A 187 -0.84 -20.16 20.23
CA ARG A 187 -1.42 -21.30 20.91
C ARG A 187 -2.24 -20.74 22.04
N ALA A 188 -3.54 -21.02 22.02
CA ALA A 188 -4.31 -20.92 23.23
C ALA A 188 -3.89 -22.05 24.17
N LEU A 189 -3.73 -21.77 25.45
CA LEU A 189 -3.61 -22.81 26.46
C LEU A 189 -5.02 -23.22 26.87
N ILE A 190 -5.33 -24.50 26.78
CA ILE A 190 -6.61 -25.07 27.22
C ILE A 190 -6.33 -25.86 28.48
N LEU A 191 -6.95 -25.45 29.58
CA LEU A 191 -6.92 -26.10 30.87
C LEU A 191 -8.30 -26.73 31.10
N ARG A 192 -8.33 -28.04 31.32
CA ARG A 192 -9.55 -28.79 31.66
C ARG A 192 -9.45 -29.32 33.07
N ILE A 193 -10.44 -29.03 33.91
CA ILE A 193 -10.51 -29.47 35.31
C ILE A 193 -11.91 -30.06 35.53
N GLY A 194 -12.01 -31.38 35.61
CA GLY A 194 -13.31 -32.05 35.63
C GLY A 194 -14.09 -31.77 34.34
N GLU A 195 -15.26 -31.14 34.46
CA GLU A 195 -16.12 -30.74 33.32
C GLU A 195 -15.80 -29.32 32.80
N ASP A 196 -15.09 -28.50 33.58
CA ASP A 196 -14.80 -27.12 33.20
C ASP A 196 -13.62 -27.01 32.25
N THR A 197 -13.77 -26.15 31.24
CA THR A 197 -12.76 -25.82 30.25
C THR A 197 -12.42 -24.34 30.26
N TYR A 198 -11.15 -24.02 30.51
CA TYR A 198 -10.60 -22.67 30.51
C TYR A 198 -9.65 -22.52 29.32
N GLU A 199 -9.92 -21.57 28.42
CA GLU A 199 -9.07 -21.27 27.27
C GLU A 199 -8.42 -19.89 27.41
N PHE A 200 -7.10 -19.83 27.18
CA PHE A 200 -6.30 -18.61 27.28
C PHE A 200 -5.62 -18.32 25.95
N GLU A 201 -6.17 -17.38 25.16
CA GLU A 201 -5.67 -17.01 23.83
C GLU A 201 -4.86 -15.71 23.86
N PRO A 202 -3.60 -15.70 23.39
CA PRO A 202 -2.83 -14.47 23.23
C PRO A 202 -3.46 -13.53 22.21
N TRP A 203 -3.73 -12.30 22.63
CA TRP A 203 -4.30 -11.25 21.79
C TRP A 203 -3.53 -9.95 21.99
N TRP A 204 -2.63 -9.64 21.05
CA TRP A 204 -1.96 -8.34 20.93
C TRP A 204 -1.48 -7.78 22.27
N GLY A 205 -0.61 -8.53 22.96
CA GLY A 205 -0.03 -8.12 24.25
C GLY A 205 -0.88 -8.40 25.50
N SER A 206 -2.07 -8.98 25.36
CA SER A 206 -2.96 -9.43 26.45
C SER A 206 -3.35 -10.91 26.27
N LEU A 207 -4.01 -11.50 27.27
CA LEU A 207 -4.70 -12.80 27.14
C LEU A 207 -6.22 -12.62 27.16
N LYS A 208 -6.89 -13.20 26.16
CA LYS A 208 -8.33 -13.43 26.18
C LYS A 208 -8.62 -14.72 26.93
N ILE A 209 -9.63 -14.68 27.79
CA ILE A 209 -10.07 -15.83 28.58
C ILE A 209 -11.44 -16.26 28.09
N ARG A 210 -11.61 -17.57 27.87
CA ARG A 210 -12.92 -18.20 27.71
C ARG A 210 -13.11 -19.27 28.77
N VAL A 211 -14.31 -19.32 29.34
CA VAL A 211 -14.71 -20.39 30.27
C VAL A 211 -15.91 -21.09 29.65
N ASN A 212 -15.80 -22.40 29.44
CA ASN A 212 -16.82 -23.22 28.78
C ASN A 212 -17.29 -22.63 27.44
N GLY A 213 -16.38 -22.00 26.70
CA GLY A 213 -16.63 -21.38 25.40
C GLY A 213 -17.14 -19.93 25.43
N VAL A 214 -17.49 -19.39 26.60
CA VAL A 214 -17.95 -18.00 26.75
C VAL A 214 -16.76 -17.08 27.05
N GLU A 215 -16.59 -16.03 26.24
CA GLU A 215 -15.54 -15.02 26.47
C GLU A 215 -15.88 -14.16 27.70
N VAL A 216 -14.97 -14.17 28.67
CA VAL A 216 -15.08 -13.34 29.87
C VAL A 216 -14.62 -11.92 29.52
N LYS A 217 -15.27 -10.90 30.10
CA LYS A 217 -14.89 -9.50 29.85
C LYS A 217 -13.49 -9.14 30.36
N GLU A 218 -12.98 -9.90 31.32
CA GLU A 218 -11.69 -9.70 31.93
C GLU A 218 -10.54 -10.12 31.00
N ARG A 219 -9.48 -9.30 30.96
CA ARG A 219 -8.25 -9.57 30.20
C ARG A 219 -7.05 -9.52 31.14
N VAL A 220 -6.06 -10.36 30.87
CA VAL A 220 -4.81 -10.37 31.64
C VAL A 220 -3.76 -9.60 30.87
N ASP A 221 -3.26 -8.52 31.48
CA ASP A 221 -2.28 -7.61 30.85
C ASP A 221 -0.84 -7.83 31.33
N LYS A 222 -0.64 -8.24 32.60
CA LYS A 222 0.69 -8.52 33.18
C LYS A 222 0.72 -9.74 34.10
N GLU A 223 -0.16 -9.79 35.09
CA GLU A 223 -0.31 -10.91 36.02
C GLU A 223 -1.76 -10.98 36.51
N ALA A 224 -2.25 -12.18 36.77
CA ALA A 224 -3.56 -12.41 37.37
C ALA A 224 -3.59 -13.73 38.14
N THR A 225 -4.42 -13.78 39.17
CA THR A 225 -4.66 -14.97 39.98
C THR A 225 -6.15 -15.28 39.96
N PHE A 226 -6.49 -16.50 39.57
CA PHE A 226 -7.86 -16.98 39.53
C PHE A 226 -8.03 -18.20 40.43
N ARG A 227 -9.22 -18.36 41.00
CA ARG A 227 -9.65 -19.67 41.48
C ARG A 227 -10.30 -20.40 40.31
N VAL A 228 -9.98 -21.68 40.15
CA VAL A 228 -10.43 -22.51 39.03
C VAL A 228 -10.79 -23.91 39.51
N GLY A 229 -11.73 -24.54 38.83
CA GLY A 229 -12.27 -25.86 39.15
C GLY A 229 -13.74 -25.80 39.58
N PRO A 230 -14.46 -26.93 39.59
CA PRO A 230 -15.90 -26.96 39.86
C PRO A 230 -16.32 -26.39 41.22
N ASN A 231 -15.40 -26.38 42.21
CA ASN A 231 -15.61 -25.84 43.55
C ASN A 231 -14.57 -24.76 43.91
N ASP A 232 -13.95 -24.12 42.92
CA ASP A 232 -12.90 -23.11 43.11
C ASP A 232 -11.69 -23.61 43.94
N GLU A 233 -11.40 -24.90 43.83
CA GLU A 233 -10.45 -25.58 44.70
C GLU A 233 -8.97 -25.37 44.32
N TYR A 234 -8.68 -24.87 43.11
CA TYR A 234 -7.31 -24.64 42.63
C TYR A 234 -7.01 -23.16 42.42
N ILE A 235 -5.76 -22.76 42.66
CA ILE A 235 -5.28 -21.39 42.42
C ILE A 235 -4.42 -21.37 41.16
N LEU A 236 -4.90 -20.67 40.13
CA LEU A 236 -4.19 -20.44 38.87
C LEU A 236 -3.54 -19.06 38.86
N ASN A 237 -2.21 -19.03 38.86
CA ASN A 237 -1.41 -17.83 38.67
C ASN A 237 -0.93 -17.73 37.22
N ILE A 238 -1.20 -16.60 36.58
CA ILE A 238 -0.81 -16.30 35.20
C ILE A 238 0.10 -15.09 35.25
N LYS A 239 1.31 -15.18 34.70
CA LYS A 239 2.24 -14.05 34.68
C LYS A 239 2.97 -13.92 33.35
N ARG A 240 3.22 -12.68 32.95
CA ARG A 240 3.99 -12.37 31.75
C ARG A 240 5.48 -12.38 32.08
N LYS A 241 6.25 -13.20 31.38
CA LYS A 241 7.70 -13.36 31.54
C LYS A 241 8.43 -12.98 30.27
N PHE A 242 9.53 -12.26 30.41
CA PHE A 242 10.46 -12.01 29.31
C PHE A 242 11.31 -13.28 29.09
N SER A 243 11.26 -13.84 27.88
CA SER A 243 12.01 -15.05 27.54
C SER A 243 13.45 -14.73 27.15
N VAL A 244 14.34 -15.72 27.27
CA VAL A 244 15.77 -15.63 26.91
C VAL A 244 15.99 -15.26 25.43
N ILE A 245 14.97 -15.47 24.58
CA ILE A 245 14.99 -15.16 23.14
C ILE A 245 14.30 -13.81 22.87
N TRP A 246 14.40 -12.84 23.79
CA TRP A 246 13.86 -11.47 23.63
C TRP A 246 12.37 -11.38 23.24
N THR A 247 11.59 -12.38 23.64
CA THR A 247 10.16 -12.49 23.35
C THR A 247 9.38 -12.57 24.65
N TRP A 248 8.27 -11.85 24.75
CA TRP A 248 7.35 -12.01 25.87
C TRP A 248 6.65 -13.36 25.76
N LYS A 249 6.39 -13.99 26.91
CA LYS A 249 5.59 -15.20 27.03
C LYS A 249 4.70 -15.10 28.26
N TRP A 250 3.58 -15.79 28.22
CA TRP A 250 2.71 -16.01 29.36
C TRP A 250 3.04 -17.35 30.01
N GLU A 251 3.29 -17.35 31.31
CA GLU A 251 3.54 -18.54 32.12
C GLU A 251 2.32 -18.82 33.00
N PHE A 252 1.89 -20.07 33.03
CA PHE A 252 0.74 -20.53 33.82
C PHE A 252 1.23 -21.47 34.92
N VAL A 253 0.78 -21.21 36.14
CA VAL A 253 1.17 -21.94 37.36
C VAL A 253 -0.09 -22.30 38.14
N LEU A 254 -0.37 -23.59 38.33
CA LEU A 254 -1.49 -24.11 39.10
C LEU A 254 -0.96 -24.64 40.44
N ASP A 255 -1.47 -24.13 41.56
CA ASP A 255 -1.04 -24.50 42.92
C ASP A 255 0.50 -24.50 43.10
N GLY A 256 1.15 -23.47 42.57
CA GLY A 256 2.60 -23.33 42.62
C GLY A 256 3.38 -24.21 41.63
N LYS A 257 2.71 -25.02 40.80
CA LYS A 257 3.36 -25.84 39.76
C LYS A 257 3.12 -25.29 38.37
N LYS A 258 4.20 -25.14 37.60
CA LYS A 258 4.14 -24.67 36.22
C LYS A 258 3.43 -25.69 35.32
N ILE A 259 2.36 -25.25 34.66
CA ILE A 259 1.52 -26.11 33.80
C ILE A 259 1.73 -25.84 32.31
N GLY A 260 2.23 -24.67 31.94
CA GLY A 260 2.47 -24.34 30.54
C GLY A 260 2.92 -22.91 30.30
N GLU A 261 3.17 -22.62 29.03
CA GLU A 261 3.49 -21.28 28.54
C GLU A 261 2.88 -21.04 27.16
N VAL A 262 2.48 -19.81 26.85
CA VAL A 262 2.11 -19.38 25.49
C VAL A 262 2.87 -18.10 25.10
N PRO A 263 3.10 -17.85 23.80
CA PRO A 263 3.69 -16.59 23.33
C PRO A 263 2.88 -15.37 23.78
#